data_AF-A0A847Y781-F1
#
_entry.id   AF-A0A847Y781-F1
#
_cell.length_a   1.000
_cell.length_b   1.000
_cell.length_c   1.000
_cell.angle_alpha   90.00
_cell.angle_beta   90.00
_cell.angle_gamma   90.00
#
_symmetry.space_group_name_H-M   'P 1'
#
loop_
_entity.id
_entity.type
_entity.pdbx_description
1 polymer ?
#
loop_
_entity_poly.entity_id
_entity_poly.type
_entity_poly.pdbx_seq_one_letter_code
_entity_poly.pdbx_strand_id
1 'polypeptide(L)'
;MKTEIDQSGKIEQTNIDTIIALSNNVKGGVILNRKVKHQLQDYFRRNKKSRIFSYIVFSVCIAILLKELKIKQKVIVDLEYLGHNEFIRTHVCLYLKRLGIKHPTTIFFASIGKHSPADNLANKIGK
;
A
#
# COMPACT_ATOMS: atom_id res chain seq x y z
N MET A 1 -13.97 16.00 -0.06
CA MET A 1 -12.56 15.54 -0.17
C MET A 1 -12.52 14.04 0.02
N LYS A 2 -11.76 13.31 -0.81
CA LYS A 2 -11.61 11.86 -0.73
C LYS A 2 -10.23 11.55 -0.13
N THR A 3 -10.10 10.52 0.70
CA THR A 3 -8.77 10.10 1.20
C THR A 3 -8.14 9.17 0.18
N GLU A 4 -6.90 9.45 -0.18
CA GLU A 4 -6.21 8.83 -1.31
C GLU A 4 -4.93 8.16 -0.81
N ILE A 5 -4.63 6.98 -1.37
CA ILE A 5 -3.42 6.21 -1.11
C ILE A 5 -2.67 6.02 -2.42
N ASP A 6 -1.39 6.37 -2.40
CA ASP A 6 -0.51 6.31 -3.55
C ASP A 6 0.85 5.69 -3.19
N GLN A 7 1.61 5.28 -4.19
CA GLN A 7 2.90 4.61 -4.05
C GLN A 7 4.01 5.38 -4.77
N SER A 8 5.14 5.57 -4.09
CA SER A 8 6.41 5.95 -4.72
C SER A 8 7.43 4.82 -4.60
N GLY A 9 8.04 4.45 -5.72
CA GLY A 9 8.96 3.31 -5.83
C GLY A 9 8.23 1.96 -5.75
N LYS A 10 8.29 1.16 -6.79
CA LYS A 10 7.54 -0.11 -6.83
C LYS A 10 8.10 -1.15 -5.88
N ILE A 11 7.25 -2.01 -5.34
CA ILE A 11 7.68 -3.05 -4.39
C ILE A 11 8.70 -4.01 -5.02
N GLU A 12 8.52 -4.33 -6.30
CA GLU A 12 9.45 -5.15 -7.09
C GLU A 12 10.80 -4.48 -7.37
N GLN A 13 10.91 -3.15 -7.25
CA GLN A 13 12.17 -2.41 -7.41
C GLN A 13 13.00 -2.47 -6.13
N THR A 14 13.62 -3.62 -5.87
CA THR A 14 14.30 -3.91 -4.60
C THR A 14 15.54 -3.06 -4.31
N ASN A 15 16.03 -2.28 -5.28
CA ASN A 15 17.16 -1.35 -5.13
C ASN A 15 16.79 0.00 -4.47
N ILE A 16 15.51 0.35 -4.41
CA ILE A 16 15.01 1.59 -3.79
C ILE A 16 14.00 1.28 -2.68
N ASP A 17 13.78 2.24 -1.79
CA ASP A 17 12.70 2.14 -0.81
C ASP A 17 11.34 2.32 -1.51
N THR A 18 10.28 1.75 -0.94
CA THR A 18 8.90 1.98 -1.37
C THR A 18 8.16 2.76 -0.31
N ILE A 19 7.40 3.77 -0.72
CA ILE A 19 6.60 4.61 0.18
C ILE A 19 5.15 4.46 -0.22
N ILE A 20 4.34 4.00 0.73
CA ILE A 20 2.88 4.03 0.59
C ILE A 20 2.38 5.21 1.42
N ALA A 21 1.87 6.24 0.74
CA ALA A 21 1.42 7.47 1.39
C ALA A 21 -0.10 7.58 1.33
N LEU A 22 -0.68 8.13 2.39
CA LEU A 22 -2.08 8.53 2.44
C LEU A 22 -2.14 10.04 2.61
N SER A 23 -2.97 10.72 1.81
CA SER A 23 -3.11 12.17 1.87
C SER A 23 -4.58 12.64 1.93
N ASN A 24 -4.72 13.97 1.96
CA ASN A 24 -5.95 14.75 2.11
C ASN A 24 -6.27 15.05 3.57
N ASN A 25 -7.37 14.50 4.14
CA ASN A 25 -7.80 14.85 5.50
C ASN A 25 -6.85 14.35 6.60
N VAL A 26 -6.15 13.25 6.35
CA VAL A 26 -5.10 12.69 7.21
C VAL A 26 -3.88 12.51 6.33
N LYS A 27 -2.68 12.74 6.88
CA LYS A 27 -1.42 12.58 6.16
C LYS A 27 -0.52 11.61 6.92
N GLY A 28 0.08 10.69 6.19
CA GLY A 28 1.07 9.76 6.74
C GLY A 28 1.57 8.81 5.68
N GLY A 29 2.56 8.00 6.03
CA GLY A 29 3.11 7.02 5.10
C GLY A 29 3.79 5.86 5.81
N VAL A 30 3.89 4.75 5.11
CA VAL A 30 4.70 3.58 5.48
C VAL A 30 5.88 3.52 4.53
N ILE A 31 7.08 3.47 5.09
CA ILE A 31 8.32 3.26 4.34
C ILE A 31 8.70 1.79 4.42
N LEU A 32 8.73 1.14 3.27
CA LEU A 32 9.23 -0.22 3.10
C LEU A 32 10.67 -0.16 2.58
N ASN A 33 11.61 -0.37 3.49
CA ASN A 33 13.04 -0.30 3.18
C ASN A 33 13.47 -1.36 2.16
N ARG A 34 14.34 -0.98 1.22
CA ARG A 34 14.96 -1.83 0.20
C ARG A 34 15.52 -3.15 0.73
N LYS A 35 16.19 -3.15 1.89
CA LYS A 35 16.74 -4.36 2.52
C LYS A 35 15.62 -5.33 2.90
N VAL A 36 14.52 -4.81 3.44
CA VAL A 36 13.33 -5.61 3.78
C VAL A 36 12.66 -6.12 2.50
N LYS A 37 12.57 -5.32 1.44
CA LYS A 37 12.04 -5.78 0.14
C LYS A 37 12.83 -6.94 -0.43
N HIS A 38 14.17 -6.86 -0.39
CA HIS A 38 15.04 -7.95 -0.82
C HIS A 38 14.77 -9.23 -0.02
N GLN A 39 14.73 -9.14 1.31
CA GLN A 39 14.46 -10.30 2.18
C GLN A 39 13.10 -10.93 1.91
N LEU A 40 12.06 -10.09 1.75
CA LEU A 40 10.72 -10.56 1.43
C LEU A 40 10.69 -11.21 0.03
N GLN A 41 11.28 -10.58 -0.99
CA GLN A 41 11.33 -11.15 -2.34
C GLN A 41 12.02 -12.52 -2.33
N ASP A 42 13.14 -12.65 -1.61
CA ASP A 42 13.84 -13.91 -1.44
C ASP A 42 12.99 -14.98 -0.74
N TYR A 43 12.27 -14.60 0.31
CA TYR A 43 11.35 -15.49 1.00
C TYR A 43 10.26 -16.01 0.04
N PHE A 44 9.59 -15.13 -0.70
CA PHE A 44 8.56 -15.53 -1.66
C PHE A 44 9.15 -16.40 -2.79
N ARG A 45 10.36 -16.09 -3.26
CA ARG A 45 11.07 -16.85 -4.30
C ARG A 45 11.38 -18.28 -3.84
N ARG A 46 11.98 -18.45 -2.65
CA ARG A 46 12.28 -19.77 -2.08
C ARG A 46 11.03 -20.63 -1.89
N ASN A 47 9.89 -19.99 -1.65
CA ASN A 47 8.60 -20.65 -1.51
C ASN A 47 7.80 -20.80 -2.82
N LYS A 48 8.41 -20.56 -3.99
CA LYS A 48 7.76 -20.63 -5.32
C LYS A 48 6.52 -19.72 -5.47
N LYS A 49 6.49 -18.60 -4.74
CA LYS A 49 5.37 -17.64 -4.68
C LYS A 49 5.74 -16.24 -5.20
N SER A 50 6.77 -16.11 -6.03
CA SER A 50 7.24 -14.81 -6.55
C SER A 50 6.15 -13.98 -7.23
N ARG A 51 5.17 -14.61 -7.88
CA ARG A 51 4.09 -13.91 -8.63
C ARG A 51 3.14 -13.10 -7.75
N ILE A 52 3.00 -13.46 -6.47
CA ILE A 52 2.09 -12.77 -5.55
C ILE A 52 2.82 -11.84 -4.57
N PHE A 53 4.15 -11.80 -4.63
CA PHE A 53 4.99 -11.04 -3.70
C PHE A 53 4.57 -9.57 -3.61
N SER A 54 4.55 -8.85 -4.73
CA SER A 54 4.22 -7.42 -4.77
C SER A 54 2.83 -7.15 -4.23
N TYR A 55 1.82 -7.91 -4.67
CA TYR A 55 0.42 -7.72 -4.26
C TYR A 55 0.21 -7.96 -2.77
N ILE A 56 0.83 -9.00 -2.21
CA ILE A 56 0.74 -9.31 -0.79
C ILE A 56 1.42 -8.23 0.03
N VAL A 57 2.65 -7.86 -0.32
CA VAL A 57 3.41 -6.84 0.41
C VAL A 57 2.71 -5.48 0.33
N PHE A 58 2.18 -5.10 -0.83
CA PHE A 58 1.38 -3.89 -1.01
C PHE A 58 0.17 -3.88 -0.08
N SER A 59 -0.57 -4.99 -0.05
CA SER A 59 -1.75 -5.16 0.80
C SER A 59 -1.40 -5.05 2.29
N VAL A 60 -0.26 -5.60 2.72
CA VAL A 60 0.21 -5.48 4.10
C VAL A 60 0.57 -4.03 4.43
N CYS A 61 1.30 -3.34 3.55
CA CYS A 61 1.67 -1.94 3.76
C CYS A 61 0.44 -1.03 3.89
N ILE A 62 -0.58 -1.22 3.04
CA ILE A 62 -1.86 -0.49 3.16
C ILE A 62 -2.54 -0.80 4.49
N ALA A 63 -2.62 -2.07 4.89
CA ALA A 63 -3.27 -2.45 6.14
C ALA A 63 -2.58 -1.82 7.37
N ILE A 64 -1.24 -1.79 7.38
CA ILE A 64 -0.45 -1.11 8.41
C ILE A 64 -0.76 0.40 8.40
N LEU A 65 -0.70 1.05 7.22
CA LEU A 65 -0.96 2.48 7.08
C LEU A 65 -2.34 2.87 7.62
N LEU A 66 -3.39 2.14 7.22
CA LEU A 66 -4.77 2.39 7.65
C LEU A 66 -4.95 2.19 9.17
N LYS A 67 -4.29 1.18 9.74
CA LYS A 67 -4.34 0.88 11.18
C LYS A 67 -3.64 1.98 11.99
N GLU A 68 -2.41 2.34 11.63
CA GLU A 68 -1.62 3.34 12.36
C GLU A 68 -2.27 4.73 12.29
N LEU A 69 -2.85 5.08 11.13
CA LEU A 69 -3.59 6.33 10.96
C LEU A 69 -5.06 6.26 11.45
N LYS A 70 -5.49 5.12 11.99
CA LYS A 70 -6.85 4.88 12.52
C LYS A 70 -7.96 5.32 11.55
N ILE A 71 -7.77 5.06 10.26
CA ILE A 71 -8.68 5.52 9.21
C ILE A 71 -10.02 4.78 9.29
N LYS A 72 -11.12 5.56 9.38
CA LYS A 72 -12.51 5.05 9.43
C LYS A 72 -13.36 5.44 8.23
N GLN A 73 -12.87 6.35 7.39
CA GLN A 73 -13.56 6.83 6.19
C GLN A 73 -13.15 6.03 4.95
N LYS A 74 -13.96 6.15 3.89
CA LYS A 74 -13.67 5.53 2.58
C LYS A 74 -12.31 6.02 2.04
N VAL A 75 -11.52 5.09 1.52
CA VAL A 75 -10.22 5.38 0.88
C VAL A 75 -10.22 4.95 -0.57
N ILE A 76 -9.52 5.72 -1.40
CA ILE A 76 -9.21 5.39 -2.79
C ILE A 76 -7.74 5.02 -2.86
N VAL A 77 -7.44 3.85 -3.40
CA VAL A 77 -6.07 3.40 -3.69
C VAL A 77 -5.83 3.55 -5.18
N ASP A 78 -4.67 4.10 -5.57
CA ASP A 78 -4.32 4.20 -6.98
C ASP A 78 -4.21 2.83 -7.66
N LEU A 79 -4.40 2.81 -8.98
CA LEU A 79 -4.36 1.62 -9.84
C LEU A 79 -2.92 1.14 -10.11
N GLU A 80 -2.13 0.94 -9.05
CA GLU A 80 -0.72 0.53 -9.16
C GLU A 80 -0.54 -0.86 -9.80
N TYR A 81 -1.44 -1.79 -9.47
CA TYR A 81 -1.40 -3.20 -9.90
C TYR A 81 -2.69 -3.58 -10.64
N LEU A 82 -2.78 -3.14 -11.90
CA LEU A 82 -3.94 -3.38 -12.79
C LEU A 82 -4.33 -4.86 -12.85
N GLY A 83 -5.64 -5.14 -12.80
CA GLY A 83 -6.20 -6.49 -12.84
C GLY A 83 -6.18 -7.24 -11.49
N HIS A 84 -5.56 -6.69 -10.45
CA HIS A 84 -5.43 -7.35 -9.14
C HIS A 84 -6.15 -6.62 -7.98
N ASN A 85 -6.99 -5.65 -8.29
CA ASN A 85 -7.69 -4.81 -7.31
C ASN A 85 -8.50 -5.61 -6.28
N GLU A 86 -9.25 -6.62 -6.71
CA GLU A 86 -10.06 -7.45 -5.81
C GLU A 86 -9.18 -8.34 -4.91
N PHE A 87 -8.09 -8.88 -5.46
CA PHE A 87 -7.11 -9.65 -4.70
C PHE A 87 -6.49 -8.77 -3.60
N ILE A 88 -6.06 -7.56 -3.96
CA ILE A 88 -5.48 -6.60 -3.01
C ILE A 88 -6.52 -6.21 -1.96
N ARG A 89 -7.75 -5.85 -2.36
CA ARG A 89 -8.84 -5.52 -1.42
C ARG A 89 -9.06 -6.62 -0.39
N THR A 90 -9.15 -7.86 -0.86
CA THR A 90 -9.38 -9.05 -0.02
C THR A 90 -8.26 -9.21 1.00
N HIS A 91 -7.02 -9.07 0.57
CA HIS A 91 -5.86 -9.22 1.45
C HIS A 91 -5.72 -8.05 2.43
N VAL A 92 -5.97 -6.81 2.02
CA VAL A 92 -6.00 -5.68 2.95
C VAL A 92 -7.05 -5.91 4.05
N CYS A 93 -8.27 -6.30 3.69
CA CYS A 93 -9.32 -6.62 4.66
C CYS A 93 -8.92 -7.77 5.61
N LEU A 94 -8.29 -8.82 5.07
CA LEU A 94 -7.76 -9.93 5.87
C LEU A 94 -6.71 -9.45 6.88
N TYR A 95 -5.75 -8.63 6.44
CA TYR A 95 -4.68 -8.12 7.31
C TYR A 95 -5.20 -7.14 8.35
N LEU A 96 -6.15 -6.26 8.01
CA LEU A 96 -6.81 -5.38 8.98
C LEU A 96 -7.51 -6.19 10.09
N LYS A 97 -8.22 -7.27 9.74
CA LYS A 97 -8.83 -8.17 10.72
C LYS A 97 -7.79 -8.82 11.63
N ARG A 98 -6.67 -9.30 11.06
CA ARG A 98 -5.55 -9.87 11.84
C ARG A 98 -4.88 -8.85 12.77
N LEU A 99 -4.90 -7.58 12.39
CA LEU A 99 -4.41 -6.45 13.19
C LEU A 99 -5.45 -5.95 14.23
N GLY A 100 -6.59 -6.63 14.39
CA GLY A 100 -7.61 -6.31 15.38
C GLY A 100 -8.68 -5.31 14.93
N ILE A 101 -8.67 -4.89 13.66
CA ILE A 101 -9.66 -3.96 13.12
C ILE A 101 -10.92 -4.73 12.70
N LYS A 102 -11.97 -4.65 13.52
CA LYS A 102 -13.25 -5.36 13.31
C LYS A 102 -14.07 -4.82 12.15
N HIS A 103 -14.05 -3.50 11.94
CA HIS A 103 -14.78 -2.80 10.89
C HIS A 103 -13.79 -2.12 9.94
N PRO A 104 -13.22 -2.85 8.98
CA PRO A 104 -12.29 -2.27 8.03
C PRO A 104 -12.98 -1.20 7.20
N THR A 105 -12.26 -0.12 6.93
CA THR A 105 -12.73 0.96 6.06
C THR A 105 -13.03 0.43 4.65
N THR A 106 -13.97 1.06 3.94
CA THR A 106 -14.24 0.68 2.54
C THR A 106 -13.12 1.17 1.62
N ILE A 107 -12.58 0.25 0.81
CA ILE A 107 -11.47 0.51 -0.13
C ILE A 107 -11.97 0.47 -1.57
N PHE A 108 -11.78 1.57 -2.27
CA PHE A 108 -12.02 1.72 -3.70
C PHE A 108 -10.71 1.82 -4.46
N PHE A 109 -10.73 1.46 -5.74
CA PHE A 109 -9.60 1.64 -6.64
C PHE A 109 -10.05 2.57 -7.76
N ALA A 110 -9.24 3.58 -8.04
CA ALA A 110 -9.46 4.50 -9.16
C ALA A 110 -8.11 5.07 -9.57
N SER A 111 -7.98 5.50 -10.83
CA SER A 111 -6.79 6.22 -11.26
C SER A 111 -6.75 7.55 -10.52
N ILE A 112 -5.72 7.73 -9.72
CA ILE A 112 -5.37 8.99 -9.07
C ILE A 112 -4.47 9.73 -10.05
N GLY A 113 -4.86 10.94 -10.46
CA GLY A 113 -4.08 11.71 -11.44
C GLY A 113 -2.68 12.05 -10.91
N LYS A 114 -1.70 12.13 -11.82
CA LYS A 114 -0.36 12.69 -11.53
C LYS A 114 -0.51 14.08 -10.89
N HIS A 115 0.32 14.39 -9.89
CA HIS A 115 0.24 15.61 -9.05
C HIS A 115 -0.90 15.66 -8.03
N SER A 116 -1.57 14.54 -7.74
CA SER A 116 -2.47 14.48 -6.59
C SER A 116 -1.72 14.80 -5.28
N PRO A 117 -2.41 15.23 -4.22
CA PRO A 117 -1.78 15.41 -2.92
C PRO A 117 -1.11 14.13 -2.37
N ALA A 118 -1.54 12.95 -2.82
CA ALA A 118 -1.00 11.65 -2.39
C ALA A 118 0.33 11.36 -3.10
N ASP A 119 0.35 11.52 -4.42
CA ASP A 119 1.54 11.43 -5.28
C ASP A 119 2.64 12.37 -4.77
N ASN A 120 2.28 13.64 -4.52
CA ASN A 120 3.21 14.64 -4.01
C ASN A 120 3.78 14.27 -2.62
N LEU A 121 2.97 13.69 -1.73
CA LEU A 121 3.43 13.28 -0.41
C LEU A 121 4.36 12.06 -0.49
N ALA A 122 4.01 11.07 -1.32
CA ALA A 122 4.81 9.88 -1.54
C ALA A 122 6.21 10.24 -2.08
N ASN A 123 6.27 11.13 -3.07
CA ASN A 123 7.53 11.59 -3.66
C ASN A 123 8.35 12.50 -2.73
N LYS A 124 7.70 13.26 -1.84
CA LYS A 124 8.40 14.14 -0.89
C LYS A 124 9.09 13.37 0.23
N ILE A 125 8.47 12.31 0.74
CA ILE A 125 9.04 11.49 1.82
C ILE A 125 10.24 10.65 1.33
N GLY A 126 10.31 10.37 0.02
CA GLY A 126 11.36 9.53 -0.57
C GLY A 126 12.65 10.23 -0.96
N LYS A 127 12.76 11.54 -0.75
CA LYS A 127 14.00 12.32 -0.89
C LYS A 127 14.68 12.48 0.46
#